data_AF-A0A4Z0A407-F1
#
_entry.id   AF-A0A4Z0A407-F1
#
_cell.length_a   1.000
_cell.length_b   1.000
_cell.length_c   1.000
_cell.angle_alpha   90.00
_cell.angle_beta   90.00
_cell.angle_gamma   90.00
#
_symmetry.space_group_name_H-M   'P 1'
#
loop_
_entity.id
_entity.type
_entity.pdbx_description
1 polymer ?
#
loop_
_entity_poly.entity_id
_entity_poly.type
_entity_poly.pdbx_seq_one_letter_code
_entity_poly.pdbx_strand_id
1 'polypeptide(L)'
;MTGRIGIASASLFATFVALAYAGSKSTANNGTNAIPAQAVLIDLPSLAVLGADGTFRQDEAALFNPTNTTPPFFQVSDQRFLALLGSNASIRAVASNVSFAFAHEAPIWVPETDELFFASNTNGLGDNVKIGMISLRDVDRAVTASNSTTSALNVSVIELNLPDTIQVANGGTGPFRGNLLFATSGMGSSPPSVALVNPHPPNNVTILLDNYFGRQFNSLNDIKVHPKNGKIFFTDTTYGFLSHFRPEPLMRNQVYRFDPDTRGVRVVADGYLRPNGIAFSGDGKIAYVTDTGLAGGFLGNNQTDPATIYQYDIDPVTDQFLNRRVFAFIDTGIPDGIQVDVQGNVYAGCGDGVHVWAPDSTLLGKFFLGTTSANMAFAGPGRLMINAENAIFMARIAAHGLDLASFT
;
A
#
# COMPACT_ATOMS: atom_id res chain seq x y z
N MET A 1 -53.96 -50.32 43.70
CA MET A 1 -54.84 -49.75 42.65
C MET A 1 -53.95 -49.00 41.66
N THR A 2 -54.02 -49.43 40.40
CA THR A 2 -53.68 -48.75 39.12
C THR A 2 -53.13 -47.31 39.18
N GLY A 3 -52.13 -46.87 38.40
CA GLY A 3 -51.54 -47.43 37.19
C GLY A 3 -50.41 -46.52 36.63
N ARG A 4 -49.79 -47.00 35.54
CA ARG A 4 -48.66 -46.40 34.79
C ARG A 4 -49.05 -45.14 34.02
N ILE A 5 -48.13 -44.17 33.95
CA ILE A 5 -48.00 -43.12 32.92
C ILE A 5 -46.48 -42.90 32.78
N GLY A 6 -45.78 -43.01 31.64
CA GLY A 6 -46.16 -42.77 30.25
C GLY A 6 -45.42 -41.50 29.78
N ILE A 7 -44.14 -41.63 29.42
CA ILE A 7 -43.28 -40.53 28.93
C ILE A 7 -43.73 -40.15 27.51
N ALA A 8 -43.98 -38.86 27.27
CA ALA A 8 -44.12 -38.29 25.94
C ALA A 8 -43.32 -36.99 25.84
N SER A 9 -42.31 -37.03 24.99
CA SER A 9 -41.48 -35.92 24.52
C SER A 9 -42.28 -35.01 23.57
N ALA A 10 -42.33 -33.71 23.86
CA ALA A 10 -42.91 -32.70 22.99
C ALA A 10 -41.81 -31.85 22.35
N SER A 11 -41.70 -31.95 21.02
CA SER A 11 -40.89 -31.10 20.16
C SER A 11 -41.57 -29.74 19.99
N LEU A 12 -40.87 -28.63 20.27
CA LEU A 12 -41.33 -27.28 19.97
C LEU A 12 -40.68 -26.77 18.67
N PHE A 13 -41.52 -26.43 17.70
CA PHE A 13 -41.18 -25.77 16.45
C PHE A 13 -40.65 -24.34 16.71
N ALA A 14 -39.50 -23.99 16.13
CA ALA A 14 -39.03 -22.62 16.00
C ALA A 14 -39.29 -22.14 14.56
N THR A 15 -40.17 -21.16 14.41
CA THR A 15 -40.52 -20.53 13.13
C THR A 15 -39.43 -19.52 12.73
N PHE A 16 -38.77 -19.74 11.60
CA PHE A 16 -37.87 -18.75 10.99
C PHE A 16 -38.69 -17.67 10.26
N VAL A 17 -38.57 -16.42 10.68
CA VAL A 17 -39.04 -15.26 9.90
C VAL A 17 -37.90 -14.84 8.97
N ALA A 18 -38.03 -15.15 7.68
CA ALA A 18 -37.16 -14.63 6.63
C ALA A 18 -37.60 -13.19 6.30
N LEU A 19 -36.79 -12.20 6.67
CA LEU A 19 -36.94 -10.83 6.16
C LEU A 19 -36.37 -10.77 4.74
N ALA A 20 -37.26 -10.71 3.76
CA ALA A 20 -36.91 -10.41 2.38
C ALA A 20 -36.47 -8.94 2.28
N TYR A 21 -35.17 -8.72 2.08
CA TYR A 21 -34.65 -7.40 1.71
C TYR A 21 -34.90 -7.19 0.21
N ALA A 22 -35.99 -6.49 -0.12
CA ALA A 22 -36.23 -6.04 -1.48
C ALA A 22 -35.21 -4.94 -1.83
N GLY A 23 -34.22 -5.30 -2.64
CA GLY A 23 -33.22 -4.36 -3.16
C GLY A 23 -33.88 -3.26 -3.99
N SER A 24 -33.67 -2.01 -3.60
CA SER A 24 -33.86 -0.88 -4.51
C SER A 24 -32.77 -0.93 -5.58
N LYS A 25 -33.12 -1.40 -6.78
CA LYS A 25 -32.31 -1.17 -7.98
C LYS A 25 -32.28 0.34 -8.22
N SER A 26 -31.21 0.98 -7.74
CA SER A 26 -30.75 2.25 -8.30
C SER A 26 -30.44 1.99 -9.77
N THR A 27 -31.27 2.52 -10.67
CA THR A 27 -30.95 2.61 -12.08
C THR A 27 -29.86 3.67 -12.25
N ALA A 28 -28.61 3.27 -12.02
CA ALA A 28 -27.46 4.02 -12.50
C ALA A 28 -27.52 4.04 -14.03
N ASN A 29 -27.36 5.23 -14.61
CA ASN A 29 -27.20 5.44 -16.04
C ASN A 29 -26.19 4.42 -16.61
N ASN A 30 -26.67 3.46 -17.40
CA ASN A 30 -25.84 2.59 -18.24
C ASN A 30 -25.25 3.41 -19.40
N GLY A 31 -24.33 4.32 -19.09
CA GLY A 31 -23.22 4.53 -20.00
C GLY A 31 -22.36 3.30 -19.88
N THR A 32 -22.39 2.39 -20.87
CA THR A 32 -21.45 1.28 -20.91
C THR A 32 -20.05 1.89 -21.04
N ASN A 33 -19.37 2.11 -19.91
CA ASN A 33 -17.96 2.43 -19.95
C ASN A 33 -17.29 1.29 -20.72
N ALA A 34 -16.73 1.61 -21.88
CA ALA A 34 -16.02 0.63 -22.68
C ALA A 34 -14.96 -0.03 -21.80
N ILE A 35 -14.93 -1.36 -21.78
CA ILE A 35 -13.92 -2.12 -21.05
C ILE A 35 -12.57 -1.80 -21.68
N PRO A 36 -11.59 -1.28 -20.90
CA PRO A 36 -10.27 -0.97 -21.46
C PRO A 36 -9.60 -2.21 -22.06
N ALA A 37 -8.76 -2.03 -23.07
CA ALA A 37 -8.16 -3.15 -23.81
C ALA A 37 -7.31 -4.09 -22.93
N GLN A 38 -6.69 -3.57 -21.86
CA GLN A 38 -5.93 -4.36 -20.89
C GLN A 38 -6.78 -4.83 -19.70
N ALA A 39 -8.10 -4.65 -19.70
CA ALA A 39 -8.95 -5.05 -18.59
C ALA A 39 -9.60 -6.42 -18.84
N VAL A 40 -9.59 -7.27 -17.80
CA VAL A 40 -10.18 -8.60 -17.81
C VAL A 40 -11.16 -8.73 -16.65
N LEU A 41 -12.40 -9.09 -16.96
CA LEU A 41 -13.45 -9.32 -15.96
C LEU A 41 -13.26 -10.69 -15.29
N ILE A 42 -13.34 -10.72 -13.95
CA ILE A 42 -13.35 -11.96 -13.17
C ILE A 42 -14.77 -12.28 -12.70
N ASP A 43 -15.23 -13.48 -13.02
CA ASP A 43 -16.49 -14.02 -12.52
C ASP A 43 -16.27 -14.64 -11.12
N LEU A 44 -16.23 -13.79 -10.08
CA LEU A 44 -16.06 -14.26 -8.69
C LEU A 44 -17.13 -15.27 -8.26
N PRO A 45 -18.43 -15.14 -8.61
CA PRO A 45 -19.43 -16.18 -8.35
C PRO A 45 -19.02 -17.57 -8.87
N SER A 46 -18.44 -17.66 -10.07
CA SER A 46 -17.96 -18.94 -10.61
C SER A 46 -16.81 -19.56 -9.81
N LEU A 47 -16.06 -18.74 -9.06
CA LEU A 47 -14.91 -19.15 -8.25
C LEU A 47 -15.26 -19.41 -6.79
N ALA A 48 -16.52 -19.14 -6.38
CA ALA A 48 -16.97 -19.32 -5.00
C ALA A 48 -17.04 -20.81 -4.58
N VAL A 49 -17.14 -21.74 -5.54
CA VAL A 49 -17.27 -23.18 -5.29
C VAL A 49 -16.33 -23.94 -6.22
N LEU A 50 -15.19 -24.40 -5.70
CA LEU A 50 -14.22 -25.20 -6.46
C LEU A 50 -14.61 -26.69 -6.59
N GLY A 51 -15.48 -27.19 -5.71
CA GLY A 51 -15.92 -28.59 -5.71
C GLY A 51 -14.89 -29.57 -5.12
N ALA A 52 -15.26 -30.85 -5.08
CA ALA A 52 -14.45 -31.92 -4.48
C ALA A 52 -13.11 -32.15 -5.22
N ASP A 53 -13.09 -31.87 -6.52
CA ASP A 53 -11.91 -32.00 -7.38
C ASP A 53 -11.19 -30.65 -7.62
N GLY A 54 -11.55 -29.63 -6.83
CA GLY A 54 -10.99 -28.28 -6.94
C GLY A 54 -9.53 -28.20 -6.52
N THR A 55 -8.74 -27.38 -7.23
CA THR A 55 -7.34 -27.12 -6.87
C THR A 55 -7.24 -25.90 -5.97
N PHE A 56 -6.78 -26.09 -4.74
CA PHE A 56 -6.50 -25.00 -3.80
C PHE A 56 -5.07 -24.49 -3.99
N ARG A 57 -4.87 -23.16 -3.90
CA ARG A 57 -3.54 -22.57 -3.78
C ARG A 57 -2.89 -23.06 -2.48
N GLN A 58 -1.63 -23.47 -2.55
CA GLN A 58 -0.91 -24.13 -1.45
C GLN A 58 0.02 -23.19 -0.69
N ASP A 59 0.28 -22.01 -1.24
CA ASP A 59 1.07 -20.97 -0.61
C ASP A 59 0.54 -19.58 -0.95
N GLU A 60 0.97 -18.59 -0.15
CA GLU A 60 0.59 -17.19 -0.28
C GLU A 60 1.22 -16.50 -1.49
N ALA A 61 2.27 -17.08 -2.07
CA ALA A 61 3.00 -16.53 -3.21
C ALA A 61 2.34 -16.90 -4.54
N ALA A 62 1.50 -17.94 -4.56
CA ALA A 62 0.75 -18.38 -5.72
C ALA A 62 -0.20 -17.26 -6.19
N LEU A 63 0.10 -16.68 -7.35
CA LEU A 63 -0.65 -15.55 -7.91
C LEU A 63 -2.09 -15.94 -8.26
N PHE A 64 -3.03 -15.02 -8.05
CA PHE A 64 -4.44 -15.24 -8.42
C PHE A 64 -4.76 -14.69 -9.82
N ASN A 65 -4.48 -15.50 -10.85
CA ASN A 65 -4.74 -15.18 -12.27
C ASN A 65 -5.64 -16.26 -12.92
N PRO A 66 -6.94 -16.31 -12.60
CA PRO A 66 -7.83 -17.38 -13.05
C PRO A 66 -8.08 -17.39 -14.57
N THR A 67 -7.80 -16.29 -15.27
CA THR A 67 -7.95 -16.18 -16.73
C THR A 67 -6.66 -16.47 -17.49
N ASN A 68 -5.57 -16.81 -16.78
CA ASN A 68 -4.24 -17.05 -17.35
C ASN A 68 -3.81 -15.92 -18.33
N THR A 69 -4.16 -14.68 -18.00
CA THR A 69 -3.87 -13.52 -18.85
C THR A 69 -2.43 -13.08 -18.66
N THR A 70 -1.73 -12.77 -19.76
CA THR A 70 -0.34 -12.30 -19.71
C THR A 70 -0.26 -10.92 -19.03
N PRO A 71 0.56 -10.75 -17.97
CA PRO A 71 0.78 -9.45 -17.33
C PRO A 71 1.59 -8.47 -18.19
N PRO A 72 1.44 -7.14 -17.97
CA PRO A 72 0.54 -6.51 -17.00
C PRO A 72 -0.87 -6.26 -17.57
N PHE A 73 -1.89 -6.40 -16.72
CA PHE A 73 -3.29 -6.16 -17.07
C PHE A 73 -4.11 -5.67 -15.85
N PHE A 74 -5.33 -5.19 -16.09
CA PHE A 74 -6.27 -4.83 -15.01
C PHE A 74 -7.23 -6.00 -14.76
N GLN A 75 -7.20 -6.56 -13.56
CA GLN A 75 -8.12 -7.60 -13.14
C GLN A 75 -9.35 -6.96 -12.49
N VAL A 76 -10.52 -7.06 -13.11
CA VAL A 76 -11.75 -6.39 -12.67
C VAL A 76 -12.62 -7.37 -11.89
N SER A 77 -12.76 -7.12 -10.58
CA SER A 77 -13.58 -7.94 -9.67
C SER A 77 -14.97 -7.32 -9.43
N ASP A 78 -15.08 -6.00 -9.55
CA ASP A 78 -16.33 -5.22 -9.44
C ASP A 78 -16.39 -4.18 -10.58
N GLN A 79 -17.58 -3.98 -11.18
CA GLN A 79 -17.76 -3.04 -12.29
C GLN A 79 -17.41 -1.59 -11.93
N ARG A 80 -17.51 -1.19 -10.66
CA ARG A 80 -17.08 0.14 -10.19
C ARG A 80 -15.62 0.42 -10.50
N PHE A 81 -14.76 -0.61 -10.59
CA PHE A 81 -13.36 -0.45 -10.97
C PHE A 81 -13.20 0.16 -12.37
N LEU A 82 -14.10 -0.14 -13.31
CA LEU A 82 -14.04 0.40 -14.67
C LEU A 82 -14.17 1.93 -14.70
N ALA A 83 -14.88 2.52 -13.73
CA ALA A 83 -14.96 3.98 -13.59
C ALA A 83 -13.63 4.58 -13.10
N LEU A 84 -12.91 3.87 -12.22
CA LEU A 84 -11.57 4.29 -11.75
C LEU A 84 -10.52 4.16 -12.85
N LEU A 85 -10.63 3.13 -13.68
CA LEU A 85 -9.76 2.94 -14.83
C LEU A 85 -10.03 3.99 -15.92
N GLY A 86 -11.30 4.21 -16.27
CA GLY A 86 -11.69 4.99 -17.44
C GLY A 86 -11.45 4.24 -18.76
N SER A 87 -12.10 4.65 -19.84
CA SER A 87 -12.14 3.88 -21.11
C SER A 87 -10.77 3.71 -21.80
N ASN A 88 -9.84 4.62 -21.55
CA ASN A 88 -8.52 4.65 -22.18
C ASN A 88 -7.41 4.14 -21.25
N ALA A 89 -7.77 3.37 -20.22
CA ALA A 89 -6.80 2.88 -19.26
C ALA A 89 -5.71 2.03 -19.92
N SER A 90 -4.46 2.23 -19.49
CA SER A 90 -3.32 1.43 -19.95
C SER A 90 -2.30 1.27 -18.83
N ILE A 91 -1.51 0.20 -18.87
CA ILE A 91 -0.42 -0.06 -17.93
C ILE A 91 0.79 -0.62 -18.67
N ARG A 92 1.98 -0.09 -18.39
CA ARG A 92 3.26 -0.54 -18.98
C ARG A 92 4.43 -0.30 -18.03
N ALA A 93 5.50 -1.07 -18.17
CA ALA A 93 6.79 -0.73 -17.56
C ALA A 93 7.39 0.51 -18.24
N VAL A 94 7.92 1.44 -17.46
CA VAL A 94 8.52 2.70 -17.97
C VAL A 94 10.03 2.79 -17.74
N ALA A 95 10.53 2.07 -16.75
CA ALA A 95 11.94 1.90 -16.47
C ALA A 95 12.17 0.52 -15.82
N SER A 96 13.34 -0.07 -16.04
CA SER A 96 13.70 -1.36 -15.45
C SER A 96 15.19 -1.47 -15.18
N ASN A 97 15.56 -2.22 -14.15
CA ASN A 97 16.94 -2.57 -13.85
C ASN A 97 17.00 -4.04 -13.40
N VAL A 98 17.76 -4.85 -14.12
CA VAL A 98 17.89 -6.29 -13.85
C VAL A 98 19.02 -6.62 -12.87
N SER A 99 19.91 -5.67 -12.58
CA SER A 99 21.08 -5.90 -11.73
C SER A 99 20.76 -5.84 -10.24
N PHE A 100 19.74 -5.08 -9.86
CA PHE A 100 19.26 -4.97 -8.48
C PHE A 100 17.83 -4.44 -8.46
N ALA A 101 17.13 -4.62 -7.34
CA ALA A 101 15.79 -4.10 -7.10
C ALA A 101 15.82 -2.57 -6.90
N PHE A 102 15.88 -1.82 -8.00
CA PHE A 102 16.08 -0.37 -7.98
C PHE A 102 14.84 0.43 -7.60
N ALA A 103 13.64 -0.15 -7.72
CA ALA A 103 12.36 0.50 -7.47
C ALA A 103 11.54 -0.33 -6.47
N HIS A 104 11.90 -0.20 -5.19
CA HIS A 104 11.27 -0.92 -4.09
C HIS A 104 10.21 -0.02 -3.42
N GLU A 105 10.62 1.11 -2.86
CA GLU A 105 9.86 1.81 -1.81
C GLU A 105 9.86 3.34 -1.98
N ALA A 106 9.18 4.07 -1.09
CA ALA A 106 9.08 5.55 -1.04
C ALA A 106 8.82 6.29 -2.38
N PRO A 107 7.82 5.90 -3.20
CA PRO A 107 7.47 6.72 -4.34
C PRO A 107 6.90 8.07 -3.88
N ILE A 108 7.60 9.17 -4.18
CA ILE A 108 7.20 10.56 -3.87
C ILE A 108 7.17 11.35 -5.17
N TRP A 109 6.00 11.87 -5.54
CA TRP A 109 5.87 12.76 -6.69
C TRP A 109 6.01 14.22 -6.26
N VAL A 110 6.88 14.99 -6.92
CA VAL A 110 7.06 16.42 -6.71
C VAL A 110 6.36 17.18 -7.85
N PRO A 111 5.20 17.81 -7.60
CA PRO A 111 4.39 18.43 -8.66
C PRO A 111 5.09 19.58 -9.40
N GLU A 112 5.93 20.33 -8.70
CA GLU A 112 6.63 21.50 -9.25
C GLU A 112 7.54 21.14 -10.44
N THR A 113 8.31 20.06 -10.30
CA THR A 113 9.23 19.58 -11.33
C THR A 113 8.64 18.48 -12.21
N ASP A 114 7.53 17.88 -11.78
CA ASP A 114 6.92 16.69 -12.37
C ASP A 114 7.88 15.48 -12.39
N GLU A 115 8.53 15.26 -11.25
CA GLU A 115 9.50 14.20 -11.00
C GLU A 115 8.97 13.23 -9.95
N LEU A 116 9.28 11.94 -10.12
CA LEU A 116 9.02 10.91 -9.12
C LEU A 116 10.34 10.44 -8.52
N PHE A 117 10.45 10.53 -7.20
CA PHE A 117 11.55 9.99 -6.40
C PHE A 117 11.15 8.65 -5.79
N PHE A 118 12.10 7.75 -5.55
CA PHE A 118 11.85 6.43 -4.96
C PHE A 118 13.14 5.83 -4.42
N ALA A 119 13.02 4.81 -3.56
CA ALA A 119 14.14 4.08 -2.99
C ALA A 119 14.28 2.68 -3.60
N SER A 120 15.52 2.25 -3.78
CA SER A 120 15.85 0.84 -4.07
C SER A 120 15.71 -0.03 -2.82
N ASN A 121 15.76 -1.35 -3.01
CA ASN A 121 15.92 -2.29 -1.91
C ASN A 121 17.40 -2.33 -1.45
N THR A 122 17.64 -2.87 -0.24
CA THR A 122 18.97 -3.14 0.32
C THR A 122 19.26 -4.64 0.29
N ASN A 123 20.52 -5.01 0.05
CA ASN A 123 20.98 -6.40 0.19
C ASN A 123 21.44 -6.75 1.62
N GLY A 124 21.22 -5.84 2.58
CA GLY A 124 21.53 -6.04 3.99
C GLY A 124 22.66 -5.15 4.51
N LEU A 125 23.33 -5.60 5.56
CA LEU A 125 24.29 -4.79 6.31
C LEU A 125 25.46 -4.31 5.43
N GLY A 126 25.65 -3.00 5.36
CA GLY A 126 26.71 -2.36 4.58
C GLY A 126 26.32 -1.98 3.14
N ASP A 127 25.12 -2.32 2.70
CA ASP A 127 24.57 -1.95 1.38
C ASP A 127 23.43 -0.94 1.53
N ASN A 128 23.74 0.35 1.45
CA ASN A 128 22.72 1.39 1.56
C ASN A 128 21.86 1.46 0.31
N VAL A 129 20.60 1.85 0.49
CA VAL A 129 19.66 2.04 -0.62
C VAL A 129 20.07 3.23 -1.49
N LYS A 130 19.66 3.17 -2.75
CA LYS A 130 19.82 4.25 -3.72
C LYS A 130 18.51 5.01 -3.85
N ILE A 131 18.59 6.33 -3.87
CA ILE A 131 17.42 7.18 -4.15
C ILE A 131 17.42 7.53 -5.63
N GLY A 132 16.46 6.95 -6.36
CA GLY A 132 16.25 7.22 -7.77
C GLY A 132 15.27 8.38 -7.99
N MET A 133 15.44 9.08 -9.11
CA MET A 133 14.51 10.06 -9.64
C MET A 133 14.25 9.77 -11.11
N ILE A 134 12.97 9.79 -11.50
CA ILE A 134 12.52 9.69 -12.90
C ILE A 134 11.67 10.91 -13.27
N SER A 135 11.99 11.53 -14.41
CA SER A 135 11.22 12.65 -14.98
C SER A 135 9.94 12.12 -15.63
N LEU A 136 8.77 12.52 -15.13
CA LEU A 136 7.49 12.08 -15.72
C LEU A 136 7.18 12.78 -17.04
N ARG A 137 7.79 13.95 -17.28
CA ARG A 137 7.78 14.59 -18.60
C ARG A 137 8.51 13.71 -19.63
N ASP A 138 9.59 13.06 -19.24
CA ASP A 138 10.35 12.17 -20.14
C ASP A 138 9.60 10.86 -20.38
N VAL A 139 8.94 10.33 -19.35
CA VAL A 139 7.98 9.22 -19.49
C VAL A 139 6.90 9.58 -20.52
N ASP A 140 6.29 10.76 -20.40
CA ASP A 140 5.19 11.17 -21.28
C ASP A 140 5.64 11.41 -22.72
N ARG A 141 6.86 11.95 -22.92
CA ARG A 141 7.49 12.03 -24.24
C ARG A 141 7.74 10.66 -24.84
N ALA A 142 8.28 9.71 -24.06
CA ALA A 142 8.55 8.35 -24.50
C ALA A 142 7.25 7.58 -24.83
N VAL A 143 6.19 7.78 -24.05
CA VAL A 143 4.85 7.24 -24.32
C VAL A 143 4.31 7.76 -25.65
N THR A 144 4.42 9.06 -25.90
CA THR A 144 3.94 9.71 -27.14
C THR A 144 4.71 9.25 -28.37
N ALA A 145 6.02 9.02 -28.21
CA ALA A 145 6.87 8.50 -29.28
C ALA A 145 6.69 7.00 -29.54
N SER A 146 6.05 6.27 -28.62
CA SER A 146 5.79 4.84 -28.77
C SER A 146 4.59 4.59 -29.67
N ASN A 147 4.74 3.68 -30.64
CA ASN A 147 3.64 3.17 -31.46
C ASN A 147 2.80 2.11 -30.74
N SER A 148 3.04 1.89 -29.44
CA SER A 148 2.39 0.87 -28.63
C SER A 148 1.91 1.45 -27.31
N THR A 149 0.69 1.06 -26.91
CA THR A 149 0.09 1.44 -25.63
C THR A 149 0.57 0.59 -24.46
N THR A 150 1.24 -0.53 -24.71
CA THR A 150 1.57 -1.54 -23.70
C THR A 150 3.05 -1.94 -23.66
N SER A 151 3.81 -1.66 -24.72
CA SER A 151 5.23 -2.00 -24.77
C SER A 151 6.02 -1.27 -23.68
N ALA A 152 6.97 -1.99 -23.08
CA ALA A 152 7.87 -1.42 -22.09
C ALA A 152 8.70 -0.27 -22.69
N LEU A 153 8.99 0.73 -21.86
CA LEU A 153 9.89 1.83 -22.17
C LEU A 153 11.17 1.70 -21.34
N ASN A 154 12.18 2.49 -21.70
CA ASN A 154 13.46 2.56 -20.98
C ASN A 154 13.83 4.02 -20.70
N VAL A 155 13.05 4.66 -19.82
CA VAL A 155 13.28 6.03 -19.40
C VAL A 155 14.39 6.05 -18.35
N SER A 156 15.32 7.00 -18.48
CA SER A 156 16.46 7.10 -17.59
C SER A 156 16.07 7.48 -16.16
N VAL A 157 16.80 6.91 -15.21
CA VAL A 157 16.68 7.19 -13.78
C VAL A 157 17.99 7.83 -13.33
N ILE A 158 17.88 8.91 -12.57
CA ILE A 158 19.01 9.63 -11.98
C ILE A 158 19.10 9.24 -10.50
N GLU A 159 20.28 8.82 -10.06
CA GLU A 159 20.55 8.53 -8.65
C GLU A 159 20.96 9.82 -7.92
N LEU A 160 20.34 10.07 -6.77
CA LEU A 160 20.72 11.18 -5.89
C LEU A 160 21.92 10.78 -5.03
N ASN A 161 22.86 11.71 -4.87
CA ASN A 161 23.99 11.52 -3.96
C ASN A 161 23.64 12.10 -2.58
N LEU A 162 23.11 11.26 -1.69
CA LEU A 162 22.75 11.63 -0.33
C LEU A 162 23.86 11.27 0.67
N PRO A 163 24.05 12.05 1.74
CA PRO A 163 25.03 11.73 2.78
C PRO A 163 24.62 10.49 3.57
N ASP A 164 25.62 9.81 4.17
CA ASP A 164 25.45 8.62 5.03
C ASP A 164 24.56 8.82 6.26
N THR A 165 24.09 10.04 6.52
CA THR A 165 23.04 10.29 7.54
C THR A 165 21.68 9.73 7.12
N ILE A 166 21.46 9.48 5.82
CA ILE A 166 20.28 8.78 5.30
C ILE A 166 20.64 7.31 5.05
N GLN A 167 20.31 6.46 6.02
CA GLN A 167 20.55 5.01 5.96
C GLN A 167 19.25 4.24 5.78
N VAL A 168 19.13 3.51 4.68
CA VAL A 168 17.96 2.70 4.32
C VAL A 168 16.69 3.54 4.39
N ALA A 169 16.64 4.62 3.60
CA ALA A 169 15.39 5.34 3.36
C ALA A 169 14.39 4.35 2.77
N ASN A 170 13.34 4.05 3.53
CA ASN A 170 12.37 3.04 3.18
C ASN A 170 11.11 3.71 2.67
N GLY A 171 10.19 4.11 3.53
CA GLY A 171 8.95 4.79 3.14
C GLY A 171 9.10 6.30 3.03
N GLY A 172 8.17 6.90 2.30
CA GLY A 172 8.28 8.29 1.89
C GLY A 172 6.95 8.93 1.54
N THR A 173 6.84 10.23 1.78
CA THR A 173 5.67 11.02 1.44
C THR A 173 6.02 12.48 1.14
N GLY A 174 5.02 13.23 0.67
CA GLY A 174 5.12 14.66 0.44
C GLY A 174 4.92 15.07 -1.02
N PRO A 175 5.50 16.21 -1.44
CA PRO A 175 6.45 17.01 -0.67
C PRO A 175 5.84 17.64 0.59
N PHE A 176 6.50 17.49 1.74
CA PHE A 176 6.12 18.15 2.98
C PHE A 176 6.91 19.43 3.14
N ARG A 177 6.22 20.59 3.15
CA ARG A 177 6.86 21.92 3.19
C ARG A 177 7.98 22.05 2.14
N GLY A 178 7.72 21.56 0.92
CA GLY A 178 8.64 21.60 -0.23
C GLY A 178 9.76 20.55 -0.23
N ASN A 179 9.83 19.64 0.75
CA ASN A 179 10.87 18.63 0.84
C ASN A 179 10.30 17.21 0.70
N LEU A 180 11.13 16.27 0.24
CA LEU A 180 10.85 14.84 0.37
C LEU A 180 10.90 14.50 1.87
N LEU A 181 9.89 13.80 2.39
CA LEU A 181 9.85 13.33 3.77
C LEU A 181 10.05 11.82 3.78
N PHE A 182 11.15 11.35 4.37
CA PHE A 182 11.49 9.94 4.46
C PHE A 182 11.40 9.42 5.89
N ALA A 183 10.97 8.16 6.01
CA ALA A 183 11.29 7.30 7.14
C ALA A 183 12.49 6.42 6.76
N THR A 184 13.50 6.39 7.61
CA THR A 184 14.70 5.58 7.40
C THR A 184 14.73 4.41 8.38
N SER A 185 15.04 3.22 7.90
CA SER A 185 15.17 2.01 8.73
C SER A 185 16.47 1.96 9.54
N GLY A 186 17.44 2.83 9.21
CA GLY A 186 18.77 2.84 9.82
C GLY A 186 19.66 1.69 9.31
N MET A 187 20.90 1.63 9.78
CA MET A 187 21.85 0.57 9.43
C MET A 187 22.91 0.38 10.49
N GLY A 188 23.11 -0.85 10.97
CA GLY A 188 24.07 -1.16 12.02
C GLY A 188 23.81 -0.30 13.27
N SER A 189 24.78 0.52 13.67
CA SER A 189 24.63 1.47 14.77
C SER A 189 23.92 2.78 14.40
N SER A 190 23.82 3.13 13.11
CA SER A 190 23.14 4.33 12.65
C SER A 190 21.63 4.23 12.92
N PRO A 191 21.03 5.19 13.63
CA PRO A 191 19.65 5.10 14.06
C PRO A 191 18.66 5.26 12.89
N PRO A 192 17.47 4.65 12.98
CA PRO A 192 16.32 5.00 12.14
C PRO A 192 15.93 6.46 12.37
N SER A 193 15.39 7.14 11.36
CA SER A 193 15.08 8.57 11.45
C SER A 193 13.90 9.01 10.57
N VAL A 194 13.25 10.09 10.97
CA VAL A 194 12.39 10.90 10.10
C VAL A 194 13.23 12.04 9.55
N ALA A 195 13.34 12.15 8.23
CA ALA A 195 14.25 13.09 7.58
C ALA A 195 13.59 13.87 6.45
N LEU A 196 13.97 15.14 6.30
CA LEU A 196 13.68 15.95 5.13
C LEU A 196 14.87 15.92 4.18
N VAL A 197 14.59 15.78 2.89
CA VAL A 197 15.57 15.91 1.81
C VAL A 197 15.04 16.92 0.79
N ASN A 198 15.83 17.93 0.48
CA ASN A 198 15.47 18.87 -0.58
C ASN A 198 15.48 18.13 -1.93
N PRO A 199 14.41 18.18 -2.74
CA PRO A 199 14.37 17.49 -4.04
C PRO A 199 15.37 18.08 -5.04
N HIS A 200 15.84 19.31 -4.84
CA HIS A 200 16.79 19.99 -5.71
C HIS A 200 18.24 19.86 -5.23
N PRO A 201 19.21 19.80 -6.15
CA PRO A 201 20.63 19.88 -5.81
C PRO A 201 20.93 21.12 -4.94
N PRO A 202 21.76 20.98 -3.88
CA PRO A 202 22.59 19.82 -3.55
C PRO A 202 21.92 18.76 -2.66
N ASN A 203 20.58 18.69 -2.63
CA ASN A 203 19.80 17.70 -1.88
C ASN A 203 20.06 17.73 -0.37
N ASN A 204 20.11 18.92 0.21
CA ASN A 204 20.34 19.14 1.64
C ASN A 204 19.40 18.29 2.51
N VAL A 205 19.97 17.69 3.56
CA VAL A 205 19.28 16.78 4.50
C VAL A 205 19.05 17.47 5.84
N THR A 206 17.89 17.25 6.45
CA THR A 206 17.61 17.65 7.84
C THR A 206 16.93 16.51 8.59
N ILE A 207 17.55 16.02 9.67
CA ILE A 207 16.96 15.03 10.56
C ILE A 207 15.94 15.71 11.48
N LEU A 208 14.72 15.18 11.52
CA LEU A 208 13.64 15.70 12.35
C LEU A 208 13.46 14.96 13.68
N LEU A 209 13.69 13.65 13.67
CA LEU A 209 13.51 12.74 14.81
C LEU A 209 14.29 11.45 14.56
N ASP A 210 15.01 10.93 15.55
CA ASP A 210 15.80 9.69 15.44
C ASP A 210 15.69 8.77 16.68
N ASN A 211 14.89 9.15 17.67
CA ASN A 211 14.70 8.41 18.90
C ASN A 211 13.34 8.66 19.55
N TYR A 212 12.95 7.78 20.46
CA TYR A 212 11.80 7.92 21.35
C TYR A 212 12.28 8.09 22.81
N PHE A 213 12.44 9.34 23.25
CA PHE A 213 12.95 9.67 24.59
C PHE A 213 14.28 8.97 24.95
N GLY A 214 15.21 8.94 23.99
CA GLY A 214 16.50 8.27 24.11
C GLY A 214 16.48 6.76 23.79
N ARG A 215 15.30 6.16 23.55
CA ARG A 215 15.20 4.79 23.06
C ARG A 215 15.29 4.76 21.54
N GLN A 216 16.02 3.80 21.02
CA GLN A 216 16.18 3.63 19.58
C GLN A 216 14.92 3.00 18.97
N PHE A 217 14.43 3.59 17.88
CA PHE A 217 13.46 2.94 17.00
C PHE A 217 13.99 1.60 16.47
N ASN A 218 13.09 0.68 16.13
CA ASN A 218 13.47 -0.61 15.57
C ASN A 218 14.02 -0.39 14.14
N SER A 219 13.13 -0.04 13.22
CA SER A 219 13.37 0.25 11.81
C SER A 219 12.11 0.95 11.28
N LEU A 220 12.17 2.28 11.11
CA LEU A 220 11.02 3.00 10.58
C LEU A 220 10.77 2.54 9.14
N ASN A 221 9.51 2.26 8.83
CA ASN A 221 9.14 1.61 7.58
C ASN A 221 8.36 2.56 6.67
N ASP A 222 7.11 2.94 6.97
CA ASP A 222 6.35 3.90 6.16
C ASP A 222 5.92 5.15 6.95
N ILE A 223 5.59 6.22 6.22
CA ILE A 223 5.34 7.56 6.75
C ILE A 223 4.24 8.29 5.97
N LYS A 224 3.37 9.01 6.68
CA LYS A 224 2.33 9.86 6.08
C LYS A 224 2.12 11.13 6.89
N VAL A 225 1.81 12.22 6.22
CA VAL A 225 1.36 13.47 6.86
C VAL A 225 -0.16 13.46 6.96
N HIS A 226 -0.70 13.90 8.08
CA HIS A 226 -2.13 13.99 8.27
C HIS A 226 -2.72 15.20 7.51
N PRO A 227 -3.79 15.02 6.72
CA PRO A 227 -4.27 16.01 5.74
C PRO A 227 -4.81 17.31 6.33
N LYS A 228 -5.17 17.34 7.61
CA LYS A 228 -5.83 18.50 8.23
C LYS A 228 -4.98 19.26 9.23
N ASN A 229 -3.96 18.62 9.79
CA ASN A 229 -3.20 19.22 10.89
C ASN A 229 -1.67 19.09 10.73
N GLY A 230 -1.17 18.57 9.61
CA GLY A 230 0.26 18.59 9.28
C GLY A 230 1.13 17.67 10.12
N LYS A 231 0.55 16.91 11.05
CA LYS A 231 1.29 16.00 11.95
C LYS A 231 1.77 14.79 11.15
N ILE A 232 2.96 14.31 11.49
CA ILE A 232 3.63 13.20 10.79
C ILE A 232 3.33 11.91 11.53
N PHE A 233 2.93 10.86 10.81
CA PHE A 233 2.67 9.53 11.35
C PHE A 233 3.55 8.52 10.65
N PHE A 234 4.09 7.56 11.40
CA PHE A 234 4.98 6.56 10.84
C PHE A 234 4.87 5.23 11.58
N THR A 235 5.24 4.17 10.89
CA THR A 235 5.29 2.80 11.42
C THR A 235 6.72 2.46 11.84
N ASP A 236 6.85 1.86 13.03
CA ASP A 236 8.10 1.28 13.50
C ASP A 236 7.94 -0.25 13.56
N THR A 237 8.79 -0.96 12.83
CA THR A 237 8.69 -2.41 12.64
C THR A 237 10.07 -3.06 12.74
N THR A 238 10.13 -4.39 12.81
CA THR A 238 11.37 -5.13 13.06
C THR A 238 12.08 -5.63 11.80
N TYR A 239 11.73 -5.13 10.60
CA TYR A 239 12.32 -5.61 9.35
C TYR A 239 13.84 -5.51 9.30
N GLY A 240 14.45 -4.43 9.81
CA GLY A 240 15.91 -4.33 9.80
C GLY A 240 16.59 -5.42 10.62
N PHE A 241 15.97 -5.87 11.71
CA PHE A 241 16.47 -7.00 12.48
C PHE A 241 16.25 -8.32 11.74
N LEU A 242 15.06 -8.52 11.19
CA LEU A 242 14.73 -9.72 10.42
C LEU A 242 15.56 -9.91 9.14
N SER A 243 16.06 -8.80 8.60
CA SER A 243 16.92 -8.76 7.42
C SER A 243 18.39 -8.57 7.77
N HIS A 244 18.75 -8.77 9.05
CA HIS A 244 20.13 -8.78 9.55
C HIS A 244 20.95 -7.49 9.37
N PHE A 245 20.32 -6.33 9.20
CA PHE A 245 21.01 -5.04 9.07
C PHE A 245 20.80 -4.08 10.26
N ARG A 246 19.99 -4.46 11.25
CA ARG A 246 19.76 -3.73 12.51
C ARG A 246 19.89 -4.67 13.73
N PRO A 247 20.22 -4.13 14.92
CA PRO A 247 20.28 -4.91 16.16
C PRO A 247 18.91 -5.42 16.59
N GLU A 248 18.90 -6.24 17.64
CA GLU A 248 17.67 -6.74 18.25
C GLU A 248 16.74 -5.57 18.67
N PRO A 249 15.45 -5.64 18.33
CA PRO A 249 14.44 -4.63 18.67
C PRO A 249 14.31 -4.41 20.18
N LEU A 250 14.27 -3.13 20.60
CA LEU A 250 14.07 -2.75 22.01
C LEU A 250 12.69 -2.13 22.25
N MET A 251 11.87 -2.01 21.21
CA MET A 251 10.52 -1.46 21.25
C MET A 251 9.53 -2.39 20.54
N ARG A 252 8.24 -2.25 20.88
CA ARG A 252 7.18 -2.98 20.19
C ARG A 252 6.95 -2.39 18.80
N ASN A 253 6.37 -3.20 17.93
CA ASN A 253 5.86 -2.78 16.63
C ASN A 253 4.61 -1.92 16.80
N GLN A 254 4.71 -0.64 16.40
CA GLN A 254 3.74 0.40 16.76
C GLN A 254 3.65 1.50 15.71
N VAL A 255 2.57 2.27 15.78
CA VAL A 255 2.38 3.50 14.99
C VAL A 255 2.60 4.70 15.89
N TYR A 256 3.44 5.60 15.43
CA TYR A 256 3.79 6.83 16.13
C TYR A 256 3.21 8.05 15.41
N ARG A 257 2.98 9.09 16.20
CA ARG A 257 2.67 10.45 15.74
C ARG A 257 3.78 11.37 16.23
N PHE A 258 4.24 12.23 15.35
CA PHE A 258 5.24 13.26 15.58
C PHE A 258 4.72 14.63 15.18
N ASP A 259 4.87 15.59 16.09
CA ASP A 259 4.64 17.00 15.84
C ASP A 259 5.92 17.65 15.30
N PRO A 260 5.98 18.07 14.03
CA PRO A 260 7.18 18.69 13.49
C PRO A 260 7.50 20.05 14.14
N ASP A 261 6.51 20.73 14.70
CA ASP A 261 6.65 22.08 15.26
C ASP A 261 7.01 22.03 16.75
N THR A 262 6.37 21.15 17.54
CA THR A 262 6.68 21.01 18.98
C THR A 262 7.72 19.93 19.28
N ARG A 263 8.11 19.11 18.30
CA ARG A 263 8.94 17.91 18.45
C ARG A 263 8.36 16.83 19.37
N GLY A 264 7.05 16.89 19.64
CA GLY A 264 6.37 15.91 20.48
C GLY A 264 6.11 14.61 19.72
N VAL A 265 6.65 13.50 20.22
CA VAL A 265 6.41 12.16 19.69
C VAL A 265 5.63 11.29 20.69
N ARG A 266 4.64 10.53 20.20
CA ARG A 266 3.89 9.56 21.02
C ARG A 266 3.34 8.42 20.17
N VAL A 267 3.04 7.29 20.81
CA VAL A 267 2.33 6.16 20.20
C VAL A 267 0.86 6.52 20.01
N VAL A 268 0.27 6.11 18.89
CA VAL A 268 -1.15 6.31 18.56
C VAL A 268 -1.91 5.01 18.29
N ALA A 269 -1.20 3.93 17.97
CA ALA A 269 -1.76 2.58 17.81
C ALA A 269 -0.69 1.51 18.07
N ASP A 270 -1.12 0.37 18.60
CA ASP A 270 -0.28 -0.82 18.82
C ASP A 270 -1.06 -2.13 18.55
N GLY A 271 -0.46 -3.27 18.90
CA GLY A 271 -1.08 -4.59 18.74
C GLY A 271 -0.93 -5.19 17.33
N TYR A 272 0.03 -4.69 16.55
CA TYR A 272 0.38 -5.24 15.24
C TYR A 272 1.43 -6.33 15.37
N LEU A 273 1.44 -7.26 14.42
CA LEU A 273 2.59 -8.15 14.28
C LEU A 273 3.72 -7.40 13.56
N ARG A 274 3.46 -6.78 12.41
CA ARG A 274 4.40 -5.93 11.66
C ARG A 274 3.64 -4.82 10.92
N PRO A 275 3.47 -3.61 11.52
CA PRO A 275 2.85 -2.50 10.83
C PRO A 275 3.79 -2.05 9.69
N ASN A 276 3.22 -1.76 8.54
CA ASN A 276 3.98 -1.39 7.35
C ASN A 276 3.41 -0.07 6.77
N GLY A 277 2.62 -0.12 5.71
CA GLY A 277 2.03 1.06 5.07
C GLY A 277 1.04 1.80 5.96
N ILE A 278 1.01 3.13 5.83
CA ILE A 278 0.04 4.00 6.51
C ILE A 278 -0.55 5.06 5.56
N ALA A 279 -1.87 5.24 5.58
CA ALA A 279 -2.56 6.29 4.81
C ALA A 279 -3.77 6.86 5.55
N PHE A 280 -4.26 8.01 5.07
CA PHE A 280 -5.41 8.73 5.63
C PHE A 280 -6.48 8.95 4.57
N SER A 281 -7.75 8.97 4.98
CA SER A 281 -8.82 9.53 4.16
C SER A 281 -8.57 11.03 3.92
N GLY A 282 -9.05 11.56 2.79
CA GLY A 282 -8.84 12.98 2.44
C GLY A 282 -9.46 13.99 3.43
N ASP A 283 -10.43 13.55 4.24
CA ASP A 283 -11.00 14.36 5.31
C ASP A 283 -10.25 14.23 6.65
N GLY A 284 -9.27 13.33 6.75
CA GLY A 284 -8.45 13.11 7.94
C GLY A 284 -9.18 12.43 9.10
N LYS A 285 -10.28 11.71 8.85
CA LYS A 285 -11.03 11.04 9.92
C LYS A 285 -10.71 9.55 10.04
N ILE A 286 -10.22 8.94 8.97
CA ILE A 286 -9.91 7.52 8.92
C ILE A 286 -8.42 7.33 8.65
N ALA A 287 -7.79 6.45 9.43
CA ALA A 287 -6.46 5.95 9.15
C ALA A 287 -6.55 4.49 8.66
N TYR A 288 -5.69 4.13 7.72
CA TYR A 288 -5.46 2.76 7.28
C TYR A 288 -4.01 2.39 7.61
N VAL A 289 -3.81 1.19 8.18
CA VAL A 289 -2.49 0.65 8.48
C VAL A 289 -2.45 -0.80 8.03
N THR A 290 -1.44 -1.15 7.25
CA THR A 290 -1.23 -2.54 6.84
C THR A 290 -0.43 -3.30 7.90
N ASP A 291 -0.81 -4.56 8.14
CA ASP A 291 -0.09 -5.50 8.99
C ASP A 291 0.38 -6.67 8.12
N THR A 292 1.69 -6.74 7.96
CA THR A 292 2.41 -7.66 7.08
C THR A 292 3.07 -8.79 7.87
N GLY A 293 2.47 -9.11 9.02
CA GLY A 293 2.94 -10.12 9.97
C GLY A 293 3.30 -11.47 9.36
N LEU A 294 2.64 -11.88 8.27
CA LEU A 294 2.96 -13.07 7.50
C LEU A 294 4.45 -13.17 7.14
N ALA A 295 5.11 -12.04 6.81
CA ALA A 295 6.50 -12.00 6.40
C ALA A 295 7.45 -11.95 7.61
N GLY A 296 8.04 -13.09 7.97
CA GLY A 296 8.91 -13.23 9.15
C GLY A 296 10.42 -13.09 8.90
N GLY A 297 10.85 -12.83 7.67
CA GLY A 297 12.28 -12.73 7.32
C GLY A 297 13.03 -14.03 7.65
N PHE A 298 14.11 -13.97 8.44
CA PHE A 298 14.85 -15.18 8.84
C PHE A 298 14.02 -16.20 9.63
N LEU A 299 12.87 -15.81 10.19
CA LEU A 299 11.93 -16.71 10.85
C LEU A 299 11.07 -17.53 9.86
N GLY A 300 11.15 -17.21 8.56
CA GLY A 300 10.27 -17.75 7.53
C GLY A 300 8.91 -17.06 7.48
N ASN A 301 8.12 -17.38 6.47
CA ASN A 301 6.76 -16.88 6.34
C ASN A 301 5.78 -17.76 7.14
N ASN A 302 4.76 -17.14 7.71
CA ASN A 302 3.66 -17.83 8.38
C ASN A 302 2.31 -17.37 7.79
N GLN A 303 1.70 -18.23 6.97
CA GLN A 303 0.43 -17.92 6.27
C GLN A 303 -0.76 -17.71 7.20
N THR A 304 -0.64 -18.06 8.48
CA THR A 304 -1.69 -17.83 9.48
C THR A 304 -1.56 -16.48 10.19
N ASP A 305 -0.44 -15.78 9.99
CA ASP A 305 -0.21 -14.43 10.50
C ASP A 305 -0.82 -13.36 9.58
N PRO A 306 -0.94 -12.09 10.06
CA PRO A 306 -1.62 -11.04 9.30
C PRO A 306 -1.02 -10.77 7.91
N ALA A 307 -1.89 -10.79 6.90
CA ALA A 307 -1.72 -10.11 5.61
C ALA A 307 -2.93 -9.16 5.42
N THR A 308 -3.08 -8.23 6.37
CA THR A 308 -4.35 -7.54 6.62
C THR A 308 -4.18 -6.03 6.60
N ILE A 309 -5.13 -5.32 6.02
CA ILE A 309 -5.30 -3.87 6.15
C ILE A 309 -6.31 -3.61 7.27
N TYR A 310 -5.92 -2.84 8.27
CA TYR A 310 -6.80 -2.37 9.34
C TYR A 310 -7.19 -0.91 9.11
N GLN A 311 -8.41 -0.55 9.47
CA GLN A 311 -8.87 0.84 9.51
C GLN A 311 -9.23 1.28 10.93
N TYR A 312 -9.15 2.59 11.15
CA TYR A 312 -9.33 3.24 12.45
C TYR A 312 -10.10 4.54 12.30
N ASP A 313 -10.86 4.90 13.32
CA ASP A 313 -11.31 6.30 13.48
C ASP A 313 -10.18 7.09 14.13
N ILE A 314 -9.99 8.35 13.74
CA ILE A 314 -9.00 9.24 14.36
C ILE A 314 -9.71 10.14 15.36
N ASP A 315 -9.26 10.09 16.62
CA ASP A 315 -9.73 11.00 17.65
C ASP A 315 -9.38 12.45 17.29
N PRO A 316 -10.34 13.38 17.17
CA PRO A 316 -10.09 14.71 16.63
C PRO A 316 -9.28 15.63 17.57
N VAL A 317 -9.13 15.26 18.85
CA VAL A 317 -8.42 16.06 19.84
C VAL A 317 -6.99 15.57 19.99
N THR A 318 -6.83 14.27 20.15
CA THR A 318 -5.56 13.64 20.45
C THR A 318 -4.84 13.18 19.20
N ASP A 319 -5.55 12.78 18.14
CA ASP A 319 -5.10 11.96 17.01
C ASP A 319 -4.79 10.48 17.37
N GLN A 320 -5.36 9.95 18.45
CA GLN A 320 -5.31 8.51 18.72
C GLN A 320 -6.12 7.74 17.68
N PHE A 321 -5.64 6.53 17.33
CA PHE A 321 -6.37 5.63 16.45
C PHE A 321 -7.31 4.78 17.31
N LEU A 322 -8.61 4.87 17.02
CA LEU A 322 -9.68 4.22 17.75
C LEU A 322 -10.34 3.15 16.88
N ASN A 323 -11.09 2.25 17.52
CA ASN A 323 -12.01 1.32 16.85
C ASN A 323 -11.35 0.50 15.73
N ARG A 324 -10.21 -0.14 16.05
CA ARG A 324 -9.50 -1.05 15.15
C ARG A 324 -10.48 -2.06 14.55
N ARG A 325 -10.53 -2.14 13.23
CA ARG A 325 -11.37 -3.10 12.50
C ARG A 325 -10.69 -3.50 11.20
N VAL A 326 -10.95 -4.74 10.78
CA VAL A 326 -10.46 -5.22 9.49
C VAL A 326 -11.10 -4.39 8.38
N PHE A 327 -10.28 -3.91 7.45
CA PHE A 327 -10.73 -3.32 6.20
C PHE A 327 -10.61 -4.34 5.08
N ALA A 328 -9.44 -4.96 4.91
CA ALA A 328 -9.25 -5.99 3.90
C ALA A 328 -8.26 -7.07 4.37
N PHE A 329 -8.48 -8.30 3.95
CA PHE A 329 -7.49 -9.37 3.96
C PHE A 329 -7.15 -9.68 2.50
N ILE A 330 -5.87 -9.63 2.15
CA ILE A 330 -5.46 -9.79 0.75
C ILE A 330 -5.32 -11.26 0.40
N ASP A 331 -5.34 -11.57 -0.90
CA ASP A 331 -5.30 -12.95 -1.39
C ASP A 331 -3.92 -13.43 -1.86
N THR A 332 -2.93 -12.55 -2.02
CA THR A 332 -1.58 -12.91 -2.50
C THR A 332 -0.50 -12.05 -1.82
N GLY A 333 0.45 -12.67 -1.13
CA GLY A 333 1.58 -12.02 -0.47
C GLY A 333 1.19 -11.23 0.79
N ILE A 334 1.73 -10.00 0.92
CA ILE A 334 1.46 -9.08 2.03
C ILE A 334 0.99 -7.71 1.52
N PRO A 335 0.11 -6.97 2.23
CA PRO A 335 -0.25 -5.61 1.87
C PRO A 335 0.84 -4.66 2.37
N ASP A 336 1.69 -4.17 1.48
CA ASP A 336 2.87 -3.38 1.81
C ASP A 336 2.50 -1.87 1.88
N GLY A 337 3.04 -1.03 1.00
CA GLY A 337 2.69 0.37 0.87
C GLY A 337 1.23 0.61 0.46
N ILE A 338 0.63 1.69 0.99
CA ILE A 338 -0.80 1.98 0.87
C ILE A 338 -1.08 3.44 0.51
N GLN A 339 -2.08 3.66 -0.36
CA GLN A 339 -2.55 4.99 -0.77
C GLN A 339 -4.09 5.05 -0.77
N VAL A 340 -4.63 6.27 -0.69
CA VAL A 340 -6.06 6.55 -0.77
C VAL A 340 -6.31 7.59 -1.86
N ASP A 341 -7.33 7.37 -2.69
CA ASP A 341 -7.74 8.30 -3.74
C ASP A 341 -8.74 9.35 -3.23
N VAL A 342 -9.08 10.33 -4.06
CA VAL A 342 -10.03 11.40 -3.69
C VAL A 342 -11.47 10.92 -3.44
N GLN A 343 -11.82 9.70 -3.87
CA GLN A 343 -13.11 9.07 -3.63
C GLN A 343 -13.09 8.14 -2.40
N GLY A 344 -11.95 7.99 -1.74
CA GLY A 344 -11.75 7.13 -0.59
C GLY A 344 -11.46 5.67 -0.92
N ASN A 345 -11.20 5.32 -2.20
CA ASN A 345 -10.75 3.99 -2.55
C ASN A 345 -9.31 3.80 -2.06
N VAL A 346 -9.01 2.59 -1.57
CA VAL A 346 -7.75 2.23 -0.93
C VAL A 346 -6.96 1.32 -1.86
N TYR A 347 -5.68 1.64 -2.05
CA TYR A 347 -4.75 0.95 -2.94
C TYR A 347 -3.61 0.38 -2.10
N ALA A 348 -3.28 -0.90 -2.23
CA ALA A 348 -2.13 -1.50 -1.52
C ALA A 348 -1.26 -2.37 -2.44
N GLY A 349 0.06 -2.25 -2.25
CA GLY A 349 1.04 -3.10 -2.92
C GLY A 349 0.94 -4.51 -2.36
N CYS A 350 0.85 -5.51 -3.23
CA CYS A 350 0.59 -6.91 -2.89
C CYS A 350 1.48 -7.83 -3.74
N GLY A 351 1.41 -9.14 -3.49
CA GLY A 351 2.29 -10.13 -4.12
C GLY A 351 2.11 -10.31 -5.64
N ASP A 352 1.00 -9.86 -6.23
CA ASP A 352 0.72 -9.95 -7.67
C ASP A 352 0.50 -8.57 -8.34
N GLY A 353 0.76 -7.47 -7.63
CA GLY A 353 0.61 -6.11 -8.12
C GLY A 353 -0.05 -5.20 -7.10
N VAL A 354 -0.97 -4.32 -7.55
CA VAL A 354 -1.69 -3.41 -6.65
C VAL A 354 -3.16 -3.81 -6.57
N HIS A 355 -3.68 -4.01 -5.36
CA HIS A 355 -5.10 -4.28 -5.13
C HIS A 355 -5.84 -3.00 -4.76
N VAL A 356 -7.11 -2.91 -5.15
CA VAL A 356 -7.94 -1.73 -4.93
C VAL A 356 -9.25 -2.11 -4.26
N TRP A 357 -9.59 -1.44 -3.17
CA TRP A 357 -10.84 -1.61 -2.45
C TRP A 357 -11.64 -0.31 -2.41
N ALA A 358 -12.96 -0.42 -2.47
CA ALA A 358 -13.87 0.68 -2.21
C ALA A 358 -13.91 1.02 -0.71
N PRO A 359 -14.39 2.23 -0.32
CA PRO A 359 -14.56 2.60 1.09
C PRO A 359 -15.41 1.61 1.92
N ASP A 360 -16.29 0.86 1.26
CA ASP A 360 -17.12 -0.19 1.85
C ASP A 360 -16.39 -1.54 2.01
N SER A 361 -15.06 -1.57 1.81
CA SER A 361 -14.20 -2.76 1.88
C SER A 361 -14.38 -3.76 0.73
N THR A 362 -15.17 -3.46 -0.30
CA THR A 362 -15.29 -4.34 -1.48
C THR A 362 -14.03 -4.30 -2.32
N LEU A 363 -13.45 -5.46 -2.66
CA LEU A 363 -12.37 -5.55 -3.65
C LEU A 363 -12.91 -5.15 -5.03
N LEU A 364 -12.40 -4.05 -5.58
CA LEU A 364 -12.76 -3.53 -6.89
C LEU A 364 -12.00 -4.25 -8.01
N GLY A 365 -10.71 -4.45 -7.81
CA GLY A 365 -9.85 -5.09 -8.79
C GLY A 365 -8.37 -4.96 -8.47
N LYS A 366 -7.54 -5.35 -9.43
CA LYS A 366 -6.08 -5.33 -9.32
C LYS A 366 -5.44 -4.70 -10.54
N PHE A 367 -4.36 -3.96 -10.33
CA PHE A 367 -3.32 -3.73 -11.33
C PHE A 367 -2.40 -4.94 -11.28
N PHE A 368 -2.70 -5.98 -12.05
CA PHE A 368 -1.99 -7.25 -12.00
C PHE A 368 -0.68 -7.14 -12.79
N LEU A 369 0.44 -7.29 -12.10
CA LEU A 369 1.80 -7.18 -12.68
C LEU A 369 2.46 -8.54 -12.90
N GLY A 370 1.95 -9.60 -12.26
CA GLY A 370 2.60 -10.91 -12.26
C GLY A 370 3.85 -10.98 -11.37
N THR A 371 4.08 -9.93 -10.57
CA THR A 371 5.18 -9.80 -9.63
C THR A 371 4.71 -8.94 -8.46
N THR A 372 5.42 -9.02 -7.34
CA THR A 372 5.19 -8.19 -6.16
C THR A 372 5.34 -6.70 -6.51
N SER A 373 4.47 -5.88 -5.93
CA SER A 373 4.65 -4.44 -5.82
C SER A 373 4.74 -4.05 -4.36
N ALA A 374 5.82 -3.38 -3.97
CA ALA A 374 6.01 -2.92 -2.61
C ALA A 374 5.30 -1.58 -2.34
N ASN A 375 5.24 -0.65 -3.30
CA ASN A 375 4.59 0.64 -3.10
C ASN A 375 4.10 1.30 -4.40
N MET A 376 3.27 2.34 -4.28
CA MET A 376 2.77 3.13 -5.39
C MET A 376 2.54 4.60 -5.00
N ALA A 377 2.52 5.48 -6.00
CA ALA A 377 2.12 6.88 -5.83
C ALA A 377 1.26 7.37 -6.99
N PHE A 378 0.23 8.13 -6.67
CA PHE A 378 -0.43 8.97 -7.67
C PHE A 378 0.50 10.13 -8.02
N ALA A 379 0.72 10.35 -9.31
CA ALA A 379 1.70 11.31 -9.80
C ALA A 379 1.05 12.30 -10.77
N GLY A 380 0.21 13.18 -10.25
CA GLY A 380 -0.59 14.11 -11.04
C GLY A 380 -1.79 13.45 -11.73
N PRO A 381 -2.50 14.20 -12.60
CA PRO A 381 -3.75 13.72 -13.19
C PRO A 381 -3.57 12.43 -14.00
N GLY A 382 -4.26 11.38 -13.57
CA GLY A 382 -4.37 10.12 -14.29
C GLY A 382 -3.08 9.31 -14.46
N ARG A 383 -2.10 9.48 -13.57
CA ARG A 383 -0.91 8.60 -13.50
C ARG A 383 -0.84 7.94 -12.12
N LEU A 384 -0.78 6.61 -12.12
CA LEU A 384 -0.38 5.81 -10.95
C LEU A 384 0.96 5.17 -11.26
N MET A 385 1.98 5.51 -10.48
CA MET A 385 3.34 4.98 -10.58
C MET A 385 3.46 3.84 -9.56
N ILE A 386 3.98 2.69 -10.00
CA ILE A 386 3.98 1.46 -9.21
C ILE A 386 5.41 0.91 -9.18
N ASN A 387 5.97 0.78 -7.98
CA ASN A 387 7.28 0.20 -7.73
C ASN A 387 7.15 -1.32 -7.61
N ALA A 388 7.92 -2.07 -8.39
CA ALA A 388 7.86 -3.52 -8.49
C ALA A 388 9.27 -4.13 -8.57
N GLU A 389 10.11 -3.81 -7.58
CA GLU A 389 11.51 -4.23 -7.43
C GLU A 389 12.39 -3.83 -8.63
N ASN A 390 12.39 -4.64 -9.69
CA ASN A 390 13.22 -4.49 -10.87
C ASN A 390 12.58 -3.64 -11.98
N ALA A 391 11.38 -3.11 -11.75
CA ALA A 391 10.68 -2.25 -12.70
C ALA A 391 9.83 -1.18 -12.02
N ILE A 392 9.63 -0.06 -12.73
CA ILE A 392 8.59 0.91 -12.45
C ILE A 392 7.52 0.76 -13.52
N PHE A 393 6.28 0.58 -13.11
CA PHE A 393 5.13 0.62 -13.99
C PHE A 393 4.42 1.96 -13.89
N MET A 394 3.88 2.43 -15.01
CA MET A 394 2.92 3.53 -15.04
C MET A 394 1.59 3.01 -15.55
N ALA A 395 0.53 3.23 -14.77
CA ALA A 395 -0.83 3.11 -15.23
C ALA A 395 -1.42 4.49 -15.55
N ARG A 396 -2.05 4.61 -16.72
CA ARG A 396 -2.93 5.73 -17.07
C ARG A 396 -4.35 5.35 -16.69
N ILE A 397 -4.97 6.13 -15.81
CA ILE A 397 -6.30 5.85 -15.25
C ILE A 397 -7.12 7.14 -15.06
N ALA A 398 -8.42 7.00 -14.78
CA ALA A 398 -9.31 8.12 -14.48
C ALA A 398 -9.31 8.54 -13.00
N ALA A 399 -8.89 7.65 -12.09
CA ALA A 399 -8.80 7.96 -10.66
C ALA A 399 -7.72 9.02 -10.36
N HIS A 400 -7.96 9.79 -9.31
CA HIS A 400 -7.08 10.87 -8.86
C HIS A 400 -6.66 10.64 -7.41
N GLY A 401 -5.36 10.78 -7.14
CA GLY A 401 -4.84 10.74 -5.78
C GLY A 401 -5.15 12.02 -4.98
N LEU A 402 -5.01 11.92 -3.67
CA LEU A 402 -5.00 13.09 -2.79
C LEU A 402 -3.81 14.00 -3.10
N ASP A 403 -3.99 15.31 -2.94
CA ASP A 403 -2.92 16.30 -3.08
C ASP A 403 -2.01 16.30 -1.84
N LEU A 404 -1.05 15.38 -1.79
CA LEU A 404 -0.14 15.22 -0.65
C LEU A 404 0.74 16.46 -0.40
N ALA A 405 1.00 17.28 -1.42
CA ALA A 405 1.76 18.53 -1.27
C ALA A 405 0.99 19.57 -0.43
N SER A 406 -0.33 19.44 -0.33
CA SER A 406 -1.17 20.33 0.49
C SER A 406 -1.18 19.96 1.98
N PHE A 407 -0.64 18.80 2.37
CA PHE A 407 -0.66 18.33 3.75
C PHE A 407 0.55 18.93 4.49
N THR A 408 0.38 20.10 5.13
CA THR A 408 1.49 20.88 5.71
C THR A 408 1.32 21.29 7.16
#